data_AF-A0A8J7KDY1-F1
#
_entry.id   AF-A0A8J7KDY1-F1
#
_cell.length_a   1.000
_cell.length_b   1.000
_cell.length_c   1.000
_cell.angle_alpha   90.00
_cell.angle_beta   90.00
_cell.angle_gamma   90.00
#
_symmetry.space_group_name_H-M   'P 1'
#
loop_
_entity.id
_entity.type
_entity.pdbx_description
1 polymer ?
#
loop_
_entity_poly.entity_id
_entity_poly.type
_entity_poly.pdbx_seq_one_letter_code
_entity_poly.pdbx_strand_id
1 'polypeptide(L)'
;MRELLVALAAVALVLAVAVYRIRRSFTPPAARAVLDPAVRRLVADAARGGLVRIVVREPGCDTTIDGLFLTVSPVNTDEPRVYEEDGALRVYGPPTPATLAAVLLTIRDETGVVPHAHFAWTEEGLTHRLLRHLFTGTGETAPVTREVLRRAEPDQRHRPVVHLG
;
A
#
# COMPACT_ATOMS: atom_id res chain seq x y z
N MET A 1 31.58 -3.66 30.90
CA MET A 1 32.00 -2.99 29.64
C MET A 1 31.66 -3.81 28.38
N ARG A 2 32.01 -5.10 28.30
CA ARG A 2 31.73 -5.95 27.12
C ARG A 2 30.22 -6.14 26.82
N GLU A 3 29.38 -6.32 27.84
CA GLU A 3 27.93 -6.50 27.63
C GLU A 3 27.24 -5.22 27.11
N LEU A 4 27.69 -4.06 27.58
CA LEU A 4 27.16 -2.75 27.15
C LEU A 4 27.49 -2.47 25.68
N LEU A 5 28.68 -2.90 25.22
CA LEU A 5 29.09 -2.84 23.82
C LEU A 5 28.27 -3.79 22.93
N VAL A 6 27.98 -5.01 23.40
CA VAL A 6 27.16 -5.98 22.66
C VAL A 6 25.72 -5.48 22.54
N ALA A 7 25.14 -4.94 23.61
CA ALA A 7 23.80 -4.36 23.58
C ALA A 7 23.72 -3.17 22.60
N LEU A 8 24.70 -2.27 22.62
CA LEU A 8 24.77 -1.14 21.67
C LEU A 8 24.90 -1.60 20.23
N ALA A 9 25.74 -2.60 19.95
CA ALA A 9 25.92 -3.14 18.61
C ALA A 9 24.65 -3.83 18.09
N ALA A 10 23.94 -4.58 18.94
CA ALA A 10 22.67 -5.21 18.59
C ALA A 10 21.59 -4.16 18.29
N VAL A 11 21.49 -3.12 19.12
CA VAL A 11 20.56 -2.00 18.89
C VAL A 11 20.90 -1.27 17.59
N ALA A 12 22.17 -0.97 17.35
CA ALA A 12 22.61 -0.30 16.12
C ALA A 12 22.33 -1.16 14.86
N LEU A 13 22.51 -2.48 14.93
CA LEU A 13 22.19 -3.39 13.85
C LEU A 13 20.67 -3.42 13.57
N VAL A 14 19.86 -3.54 14.62
CA VAL A 14 18.39 -3.49 14.50
C VAL A 14 17.95 -2.17 13.90
N LEU A 15 18.50 -1.04 14.35
CA LEU A 15 18.24 0.28 13.80
C LEU A 15 18.68 0.39 12.33
N ALA A 16 19.85 -0.13 11.97
CA ALA A 16 20.33 -0.12 10.59
C ALA A 16 19.42 -0.94 9.66
N VAL A 17 18.97 -2.12 10.10
CA VAL A 17 18.01 -2.95 9.35
C VAL A 17 16.65 -2.25 9.26
N ALA A 18 16.17 -1.63 10.34
CA ALA A 18 14.92 -0.88 10.35
C ALA A 18 14.98 0.30 9.37
N VAL A 19 16.04 1.12 9.43
CA VAL A 19 16.25 2.25 8.52
C VAL A 19 16.42 1.80 7.08
N TYR A 20 17.14 0.70 6.83
CA TYR A 20 17.26 0.11 5.50
C TYR A 20 15.90 -0.33 4.94
N ARG A 21 15.09 -1.02 5.76
CA ARG A 21 13.73 -1.43 5.37
C ARG A 21 12.82 -0.25 5.09
N ILE A 22 12.91 0.80 5.91
CA ILE A 22 12.15 2.04 5.72
C ILE A 22 12.57 2.72 4.42
N ARG A 23 13.88 2.86 4.13
CA ARG A 23 14.32 3.48 2.87
C ARG A 23 13.90 2.70 1.64
N ARG A 24 13.90 1.36 1.71
CA ARG A 24 13.47 0.49 0.61
C ARG A 24 12.00 0.66 0.26
N SER A 25 11.11 0.96 1.21
CA SER A 25 9.68 1.13 0.96
C SER A 25 9.31 2.46 0.28
N PHE A 26 10.26 3.40 0.17
CA PHE A 26 10.08 4.66 -0.57
C PHE A 26 10.57 4.62 -2.01
N THR A 27 11.15 3.51 -2.45
CA THR A 27 11.57 3.34 -3.85
C THR A 27 10.30 3.23 -4.72
N PRO A 28 10.23 3.96 -5.85
CA PRO A 28 9.16 3.76 -6.82
C PRO A 28 9.08 2.27 -7.17
N PRO A 29 7.88 1.68 -7.27
CA PRO A 29 7.76 0.29 -7.65
C PRO A 29 8.33 0.13 -9.06
N ALA A 30 9.50 -0.52 -9.16
CA ALA A 30 10.10 -0.87 -10.44
C ALA A 30 9.26 -1.92 -11.18
N ALA A 31 8.45 -2.69 -10.43
CA ALA A 31 7.58 -3.73 -10.95
C ALA A 31 6.14 -3.24 -11.04
N ARG A 32 5.51 -3.47 -12.19
CA ARG A 32 4.05 -3.35 -12.36
C ARG A 32 3.37 -4.48 -11.59
N ALA A 33 2.25 -4.19 -10.95
CA ALA A 33 1.40 -5.25 -10.42
C ALA A 33 0.79 -6.06 -11.57
N VAL A 34 0.66 -7.37 -11.40
CA VAL A 34 -0.02 -8.25 -12.36
C VAL A 34 -1.46 -8.43 -11.90
N LEU A 35 -2.42 -8.01 -12.73
CA LEU A 35 -3.85 -8.20 -12.45
C LEU A 35 -4.33 -9.51 -13.09
N ASP A 36 -5.01 -10.35 -12.31
CA ASP A 36 -5.73 -11.50 -12.82
C ASP A 36 -6.87 -11.06 -13.78
N PRO A 37 -7.24 -11.86 -14.80
CA PRO A 37 -8.30 -11.50 -15.74
C PRO A 37 -9.65 -11.12 -15.08
N ALA A 38 -10.01 -11.72 -13.94
CA ALA A 38 -11.22 -11.35 -13.21
C ALA A 38 -11.11 -9.93 -12.63
N VAL A 39 -9.96 -9.60 -12.04
CA VAL A 39 -9.66 -8.27 -11.50
C VAL A 39 -9.68 -7.23 -12.61
N ARG A 40 -9.07 -7.53 -13.77
CA ARG A 40 -9.09 -6.63 -14.93
C ARG A 40 -10.50 -6.29 -15.36
N ARG A 41 -11.40 -7.28 -15.39
CA ARG A 41 -12.81 -7.06 -15.74
C ARG A 41 -13.49 -6.18 -14.71
N LEU A 42 -13.34 -6.46 -13.41
CA LEU A 42 -13.95 -5.65 -12.35
C LEU A 42 -13.46 -4.20 -12.37
N VAL A 43 -12.16 -4.03 -12.57
CA VAL A 43 -11.53 -2.71 -12.65
C VAL A 43 -11.98 -1.96 -13.91
N ALA A 44 -12.07 -2.64 -15.06
CA ALA A 44 -12.61 -2.05 -16.29
C ALA A 44 -14.10 -1.69 -16.14
N ASP A 45 -14.90 -2.51 -15.47
CA ASP A 45 -16.31 -2.27 -15.20
C ASP A 45 -16.50 -1.06 -14.27
N ALA A 46 -15.68 -0.94 -13.23
CA ALA A 46 -15.64 0.24 -12.37
C ALA A 46 -15.20 1.50 -13.17
N ALA A 47 -14.23 1.37 -14.07
CA ALA A 47 -13.76 2.46 -14.91
C ALA A 47 -14.84 2.96 -15.89
N ARG A 48 -15.75 2.10 -16.35
CA ARG A 48 -16.92 2.51 -17.15
C ARG A 48 -17.85 3.46 -16.38
N GLY A 49 -17.87 3.36 -15.05
CA GLY A 49 -18.56 4.31 -14.17
C GLY A 49 -17.85 5.65 -14.00
N GLY A 50 -16.67 5.83 -14.59
CA GLY A 50 -15.88 7.07 -14.55
C GLY A 50 -15.04 7.26 -13.28
N LEU A 51 -15.14 6.35 -12.30
CA LEU A 51 -14.36 6.40 -11.07
C LEU A 51 -14.00 4.98 -10.61
N VAL A 52 -12.70 4.71 -10.48
CA VAL A 52 -12.22 3.49 -9.82
C VAL A 52 -11.91 3.81 -8.37
N ARG A 53 -12.86 3.53 -7.48
CA ARG A 53 -12.66 3.70 -6.03
C ARG A 53 -12.15 2.41 -5.42
N ILE A 54 -10.95 2.46 -4.85
CA ILE A 54 -10.32 1.32 -4.17
C ILE A 54 -10.33 1.60 -2.69
N VAL A 55 -10.86 0.68 -1.88
CA VAL A 55 -10.87 0.80 -0.44
C VAL A 55 -9.81 -0.11 0.15
N VAL A 56 -8.69 0.46 0.59
CA VAL A 56 -7.62 -0.29 1.24
C VAL A 56 -8.04 -0.56 2.68
N ARG A 57 -8.21 -1.85 3.02
CA ARG A 57 -8.80 -2.31 4.29
C ARG A 57 -7.88 -3.31 5.01
N GLU A 58 -7.87 -3.29 6.34
CA GLU A 58 -7.37 -4.40 7.17
C GLU A 58 -8.47 -5.48 7.35
N PRO A 59 -8.15 -6.78 7.25
CA PRO A 59 -9.14 -7.85 7.36
C PRO A 59 -9.95 -7.73 8.67
N GLY A 60 -11.28 -7.74 8.56
CA GLY A 60 -12.20 -7.68 9.71
C GLY A 60 -12.76 -6.29 10.07
N CYS A 61 -12.37 -5.20 9.40
CA CYS A 61 -13.01 -3.90 9.58
C CYS A 61 -14.31 -3.80 8.79
N ASP A 62 -15.45 -3.44 9.39
CA ASP A 62 -16.62 -3.00 8.64
C ASP A 62 -16.42 -1.55 8.16
N THR A 63 -16.53 -1.30 6.86
CA THR A 63 -16.55 0.06 6.32
C THR A 63 -17.80 0.27 5.47
N THR A 64 -18.37 1.46 5.57
CA THR A 64 -19.57 1.89 4.81
C THR A 64 -19.19 2.50 3.45
N ILE A 65 -17.90 2.52 3.10
CA ILE A 65 -17.45 3.10 1.83
C ILE A 65 -17.67 2.08 0.71
N ASP A 66 -18.60 2.40 -0.20
CA ASP A 66 -18.81 1.63 -1.43
C ASP A 66 -17.58 1.76 -2.35
N GLY A 67 -17.03 0.63 -2.80
CA GLY A 67 -15.89 0.55 -3.72
C GLY A 67 -15.30 -0.85 -3.84
N LEU A 68 -14.23 -0.98 -4.63
CA LEU A 68 -13.47 -2.22 -4.74
C LEU A 68 -12.59 -2.38 -3.49
N PHE A 69 -12.93 -3.32 -2.62
CA PHE A 69 -12.15 -3.58 -1.42
C PHE A 69 -10.81 -4.22 -1.78
N LEU A 70 -9.72 -3.68 -1.26
CA LEU A 70 -8.37 -4.18 -1.48
C LEU A 70 -7.73 -4.56 -0.15
N THR A 71 -7.31 -5.81 -0.06
CA THR A 71 -6.54 -6.35 1.07
C THR A 71 -5.18 -6.80 0.58
N VAL A 72 -4.12 -6.55 1.36
CA VAL A 72 -2.78 -7.04 1.02
C VAL A 72 -2.45 -8.26 1.87
N SER A 73 -2.28 -9.40 1.21
CA SER A 73 -1.78 -10.63 1.80
C SER A 73 -0.25 -10.65 1.69
N PRO A 74 0.48 -10.71 2.82
CA PRO A 74 1.92 -10.55 2.82
C PRO A 74 2.61 -11.74 2.14
N VAL A 75 3.27 -11.46 1.02
CA VAL A 75 4.12 -12.42 0.29
C VAL A 75 5.43 -11.74 -0.09
N ASN A 76 6.56 -12.42 0.07
CA ASN A 76 7.85 -11.91 -0.40
C ASN A 76 7.97 -12.16 -1.91
N THR A 77 7.62 -11.16 -2.71
CA THR A 77 7.72 -11.19 -4.18
C THR A 77 8.11 -9.79 -4.68
N ASP A 78 8.87 -9.76 -5.77
CA ASP A 78 9.18 -8.51 -6.46
C ASP A 78 8.06 -8.09 -7.43
N GLU A 79 7.19 -9.03 -7.82
CA GLU A 79 6.01 -8.79 -8.65
C GLU A 79 4.73 -9.00 -7.82
N PRO A 80 4.05 -7.92 -7.39
CA PRO A 80 2.80 -8.07 -6.68
C PRO A 80 1.70 -8.53 -7.63
N ARG A 81 0.92 -9.52 -7.20
CA ARG A 81 -0.19 -10.07 -8.00
C ARG A 81 -1.51 -9.73 -7.35
N VAL A 82 -2.51 -9.37 -8.14
CA VAL A 82 -3.85 -9.02 -7.65
C VAL A 82 -4.84 -10.04 -8.18
N TYR A 83 -5.53 -10.68 -7.25
CA TYR A 83 -6.60 -11.65 -7.52
C TYR A 83 -7.91 -11.12 -6.97
N GLU A 84 -9.01 -11.67 -7.46
CA GLU A 84 -10.31 -11.49 -6.81
C GLU A 84 -10.59 -12.71 -5.93
N GLU A 85 -11.01 -12.46 -4.69
CA GLU A 85 -11.33 -13.47 -3.69
C GLU A 85 -12.52 -12.94 -2.86
N ASP A 86 -13.63 -13.68 -2.87
CA ASP A 86 -14.86 -13.37 -2.13
C ASP A 86 -15.43 -11.95 -2.39
N GLY A 87 -15.37 -11.47 -3.64
CA GLY A 87 -15.84 -10.13 -4.02
C GLY A 87 -14.90 -8.99 -3.62
N ALA A 88 -13.68 -9.30 -3.17
CA ALA A 88 -12.65 -8.34 -2.83
C ALA A 88 -11.37 -8.59 -3.65
N LEU A 89 -10.61 -7.53 -3.90
CA LEU A 89 -9.27 -7.58 -4.48
C LEU A 89 -8.26 -7.98 -3.40
N ARG A 90 -7.49 -9.03 -3.67
CA ARG A 90 -6.37 -9.45 -2.83
C ARG A 90 -5.05 -9.28 -3.55
N VAL A 91 -4.19 -8.47 -2.95
CA VAL A 91 -2.82 -8.25 -3.42
C VAL A 91 -1.89 -9.20 -2.68
N TYR A 92 -1.24 -10.08 -3.41
CA TYR A 92 -0.19 -10.95 -2.90
C TYR A 92 1.15 -10.26 -3.16
N GLY A 93 1.72 -9.69 -2.11
CA GLY A 93 2.94 -8.90 -2.20
C GLY A 93 3.38 -8.35 -0.84
N PRO A 94 4.51 -7.64 -0.79
CA PRO A 94 4.94 -7.00 0.45
C PRO A 94 3.86 -5.98 0.89
N PRO A 95 3.42 -5.95 2.16
CA PRO A 95 2.41 -5.00 2.64
C PRO A 95 3.03 -3.61 2.83
N THR A 96 3.44 -3.00 1.72
CA THR A 96 4.20 -1.76 1.69
C THR A 96 3.49 -0.69 0.86
N PRO A 97 3.77 0.59 1.14
CA PRO A 97 3.29 1.71 0.32
C PRO A 97 3.64 1.58 -1.17
N ALA A 98 4.82 1.05 -1.49
CA ALA A 98 5.27 0.82 -2.86
C ALA A 98 4.39 -0.20 -3.59
N THR A 99 4.00 -1.29 -2.92
CA THR A 99 3.07 -2.29 -3.48
C THR A 99 1.71 -1.67 -3.79
N LEU A 100 1.16 -0.87 -2.87
CA LEU A 100 -0.11 -0.17 -3.11
C LEU A 100 0.00 0.83 -4.27
N ALA A 101 1.11 1.58 -4.32
CA ALA A 101 1.38 2.49 -5.44
C ALA A 101 1.48 1.74 -6.77
N ALA A 102 2.14 0.57 -6.79
CA ALA A 102 2.26 -0.27 -7.97
C ALA A 102 0.89 -0.70 -8.50
N VAL A 103 0.03 -1.19 -7.61
CA VAL A 103 -1.33 -1.62 -7.97
C VAL A 103 -2.15 -0.45 -8.51
N LEU A 104 -2.11 0.71 -7.85
CA LEU A 104 -2.84 1.90 -8.28
C LEU A 104 -2.37 2.41 -9.65
N LEU A 105 -1.06 2.41 -9.89
CA LEU A 105 -0.49 2.80 -11.18
C LEU A 105 -0.83 1.78 -12.27
N THR A 106 -0.78 0.47 -11.98
CA THR A 106 -1.22 -0.56 -12.92
C THR A 106 -2.69 -0.38 -13.31
N ILE A 107 -3.58 -0.16 -12.34
CA ILE A 107 -5.01 0.02 -12.58
C ILE A 107 -5.27 1.24 -13.47
N ARG A 108 -4.57 2.34 -13.19
CA ARG A 108 -4.60 3.53 -14.06
C ARG A 108 -4.12 3.20 -15.46
N ASP A 109 -2.96 2.56 -15.60
CA ASP A 109 -2.37 2.26 -16.90
C ASP A 109 -3.27 1.33 -17.74
N GLU A 110 -3.97 0.38 -17.12
CA GLU A 110 -4.87 -0.54 -17.82
C GLU A 110 -6.24 0.07 -18.16
N THR A 111 -6.76 1.01 -17.35
CA THR A 111 -8.10 1.58 -17.55
C THR A 111 -8.12 2.98 -18.16
N GLY A 112 -7.01 3.71 -18.10
CA GLY A 112 -6.94 5.13 -18.43
C GLY A 112 -7.65 6.05 -17.42
N VAL A 113 -8.28 5.50 -16.37
CA VAL A 113 -8.98 6.27 -15.32
C VAL A 113 -8.07 6.39 -14.11
N VAL A 114 -8.03 7.58 -13.49
CA VAL A 114 -7.24 7.79 -12.27
C VAL A 114 -7.96 7.15 -11.07
N PRO A 115 -7.38 6.15 -10.40
CA PRO A 115 -8.02 5.51 -9.27
C PRO A 115 -7.91 6.35 -8.00
N HIS A 116 -8.94 6.27 -7.16
CA HIS A 116 -9.02 6.93 -5.86
C HIS A 116 -8.93 5.88 -4.76
N ALA A 117 -7.83 5.84 -4.04
CA ALA A 117 -7.60 4.97 -2.90
C ALA A 117 -8.14 5.62 -1.62
N HIS A 118 -9.15 5.01 -1.00
CA HIS A 118 -9.64 5.35 0.33
C HIS A 118 -9.06 4.36 1.34
N PHE A 119 -8.39 4.90 2.33
CA PHE A 119 -7.81 4.12 3.40
C PHE A 119 -8.83 4.04 4.54
N ALA A 120 -9.49 2.89 4.68
CA ALA A 120 -10.46 2.63 5.76
C ALA A 120 -9.74 1.88 6.90
N TRP A 121 -9.43 2.59 7.99
CA TRP A 121 -8.65 2.07 9.11
C TRP A 121 -9.55 2.00 10.35
N THR A 122 -9.35 1.00 11.19
CA THR A 122 -9.93 0.96 12.54
C THR A 122 -9.53 2.19 13.34
N GLU A 123 -10.46 2.68 14.17
CA GLU A 123 -10.30 3.78 15.12
C GLU A 123 -9.29 3.45 16.23
N GLU A 124 -8.05 3.10 15.90
CA GLU A 124 -6.97 3.11 16.87
C GLU A 124 -6.34 4.50 16.90
N GLY A 125 -6.34 5.14 18.08
CA GLY A 125 -5.89 6.53 18.26
C GLY A 125 -4.47 6.81 17.73
N LEU A 126 -4.23 8.07 17.36
CA LEU A 126 -2.97 8.61 16.80
C LEU A 126 -1.70 8.12 17.53
N THR A 127 -1.78 7.94 18.84
CA THR A 127 -0.69 7.47 19.72
C THR A 127 -0.25 6.04 19.41
N HIS A 128 -1.19 5.12 19.17
CA HIS A 128 -0.88 3.73 18.85
C HIS A 128 -0.25 3.62 17.44
N ARG A 129 -0.71 4.47 16.51
CA ARG A 129 -0.17 4.55 15.13
C ARG A 129 1.26 5.09 15.10
N LEU A 130 1.56 6.11 15.91
CA LEU A 130 2.92 6.64 16.08
C LEU A 130 3.86 5.60 16.71
N LEU A 131 3.42 4.88 17.74
CA LEU A 131 4.21 3.79 18.33
C LEU A 131 4.44 2.65 17.32
N ARG A 132 3.42 2.20 16.59
CA ARG A 132 3.57 1.16 15.56
C ARG A 132 4.48 1.62 14.42
N HIS A 133 4.42 2.89 14.00
CA HIS A 133 5.39 3.45 13.07
C HIS A 133 6.82 3.35 13.61
N LEU A 134 7.05 3.72 14.87
CA LEU A 134 8.36 3.68 15.50
C LEU A 134 8.91 2.25 15.65
N PHE A 135 8.06 1.26 15.89
CA PHE A 135 8.48 -0.13 16.15
C PHE A 135 8.42 -1.05 14.91
N THR A 136 7.50 -0.85 13.96
CA THR A 136 7.35 -1.69 12.76
C THR A 136 7.61 -0.95 11.44
N GLY A 137 7.77 0.38 11.45
CA GLY A 137 7.86 1.21 10.23
C GLY A 137 6.54 1.42 9.50
N THR A 138 5.46 0.83 10.01
CA THR A 138 4.11 0.78 9.41
C THR A 138 3.17 1.58 10.29
N GLY A 139 2.98 2.85 9.99
CA GLY A 139 2.04 3.70 10.75
C GLY A 139 1.54 4.91 9.97
N GLU A 140 2.21 5.27 8.87
CA GLU A 140 1.71 6.24 7.89
C GLU A 140 1.73 5.65 6.48
N THR A 141 1.09 4.50 6.27
CA THR A 141 1.02 3.88 4.94
C THR A 141 0.41 4.85 3.92
N ALA A 142 -0.63 5.59 4.28
CA ALA A 142 -1.30 6.48 3.33
C ALA A 142 -0.48 7.74 2.95
N PRO A 143 0.10 8.53 3.88
CA PRO A 143 1.03 9.61 3.53
C PRO A 143 2.24 9.12 2.72
N VAL A 144 2.81 7.97 3.10
CA VAL A 144 3.95 7.40 2.37
C VAL A 144 3.55 6.91 0.99
N THR A 145 2.39 6.26 0.83
CA THR A 145 1.87 5.86 -0.48
C THR A 145 1.67 7.08 -1.36
N ARG A 146 1.12 8.18 -0.83
CA ARG A 146 0.97 9.44 -1.56
C ARG A 146 2.31 9.99 -2.04
N GLU A 147 3.35 9.92 -1.20
CA GLU A 147 4.69 10.38 -1.57
C GLU A 147 5.37 9.47 -2.60
N VAL A 148 5.20 8.15 -2.49
CA VAL A 148 5.67 7.20 -3.51
C VAL A 148 4.98 7.47 -4.85
N LEU A 149 3.66 7.67 -4.85
CA LEU A 149 2.89 8.05 -6.04
C LEU A 149 3.33 9.40 -6.61
N ARG A 150 3.66 10.38 -5.76
CA ARG A 150 4.18 11.69 -6.20
C ARG A 150 5.52 11.55 -6.93
N ARG A 151 6.40 10.67 -6.47
CA ARG A 151 7.70 10.40 -7.11
C ARG A 151 7.54 9.60 -8.39
N ALA A 152 6.65 8.61 -8.40
CA ALA A 152 6.41 7.75 -9.55
C ALA A 152 5.64 8.45 -10.69
N GLU A 153 4.68 9.31 -10.35
CA GLU A 153 3.88 10.07 -11.30
C GLU A 153 3.87 11.57 -10.93
N PRO A 154 4.76 12.38 -11.50
CA PRO A 154 4.83 13.81 -11.22
C PRO A 154 3.62 14.61 -11.76
N ASP A 155 2.88 14.12 -12.75
CA ASP A 155 1.69 14.81 -13.25
C ASP A 155 0.48 14.54 -12.35
N GLN A 156 -0.05 15.60 -11.73
CA GLN A 156 -1.21 15.50 -10.83
C GLN A 156 -2.48 15.02 -11.54
N ARG A 157 -2.62 15.24 -12.86
CA ARG A 157 -3.80 14.83 -13.63
C ARG A 157 -3.84 13.32 -13.88
N HIS A 158 -2.68 12.67 -13.83
CA HIS A 158 -2.55 11.22 -14.04
C HIS A 158 -2.18 10.48 -12.76
N ARG A 159 -1.99 11.18 -11.64
CA ARG A 159 -1.57 10.56 -10.37
C ARG A 159 -2.76 9.98 -9.63
N PRO A 160 -2.72 8.69 -9.26
CA PRO A 160 -3.69 8.12 -8.33
C PRO A 160 -3.85 8.95 -7.06
N VAL A 161 -5.09 9.14 -6.62
CA VAL A 161 -5.42 9.98 -5.47
C VAL A 161 -5.53 9.11 -4.23
N VAL A 162 -4.91 9.57 -3.14
CA VAL A 162 -5.00 8.91 -1.83
C VAL A 162 -5.83 9.80 -0.90
N HIS A 163 -6.96 9.27 -0.45
CA HIS A 163 -7.85 9.86 0.53
C HIS A 163 -7.60 9.24 1.90
N LEU A 164 -7.47 10.10 2.91
CA LEU A 164 -7.42 9.72 4.30
C LEU A 164 -8.86 9.75 4.82
N GLY A 165 -9.36 8.59 5.27
CA GLY A 165 -10.64 8.46 5.97
C GLY A 165 -10.49 8.71 7.46
#